data_AF-A0A4Y7QJV7-F1
#
_entry.id   AF-A0A4Y7QJV7-F1
#
_cell.length_a   1.000
_cell.length_b   1.000
_cell.length_c   1.000
_cell.angle_alpha   90.00
_cell.angle_beta   90.00
_cell.angle_gamma   90.00
#
_symmetry.space_group_name_H-M   'P 1'
#
loop_
_entity.id
_entity.type
_entity.pdbx_description
1 polymer ?
#
loop_
_entity_poly.entity_id
_entity_poly.type
_entity_poly.pdbx_seq_one_letter_code
_entity_poly.pdbx_strand_id
1 'polypeptide(L)'
;PRPFHTAFFLLRPFPLQFAVPHQLSPFEILARPEIVMEYRCKVLDYALLRGVYLFSFRDTPLRSLYRLYETTCAAEHGEMMLEAAYFWRHQDWRIEDIPDPHDSDPLRYAIIASLVEELV
;
A
#
# COMPACT_ATOMS: atom_id res chain seq x y z
N PRO A 1 6.31 17.59 -3.84
CA PRO A 1 6.38 17.32 -2.38
C PRO A 1 5.78 18.46 -1.53
N ARG A 2 4.87 18.13 -0.58
CA ARG A 2 4.30 19.08 0.39
C ARG A 2 4.83 18.77 1.81
N PRO A 3 6.03 19.26 2.18
CA PRO A 3 6.77 18.77 3.36
C PRO A 3 6.02 18.94 4.67
N PHE A 4 5.32 20.06 4.86
CA PHE A 4 4.53 20.31 6.07
C PHE A 4 3.32 19.38 6.21
N HIS A 5 2.68 19.02 5.09
CA HIS A 5 1.56 18.07 5.09
C HIS A 5 2.06 16.66 5.46
N THR A 6 3.18 16.23 4.88
CA THR A 6 3.83 14.96 5.22
C THR A 6 4.24 14.93 6.69
N ALA A 7 4.85 16.00 7.22
CA ALA A 7 5.23 16.09 8.62
C ALA A 7 4.00 16.01 9.54
N PHE A 8 2.93 16.75 9.25
CA PHE A 8 1.69 16.68 10.02
C PHE A 8 1.06 15.28 10.00
N PHE A 9 1.06 14.62 8.83
CA PHE A 9 0.57 13.25 8.69
C PHE A 9 1.38 12.25 9.54
N LEU A 10 2.71 12.34 9.51
CA LEU A 10 3.59 11.43 10.24
C LEU A 10 3.57 11.66 11.76
N LEU A 11 3.48 12.91 12.19
CA LEU A 11 3.56 13.30 13.61
C LEU A 11 2.20 13.25 14.34
N ARG A 12 1.09 13.02 13.63
CA ARG A 12 -0.24 12.94 14.25
C ARG A 12 -0.30 11.79 15.25
N PRO A 13 -0.62 11.98 16.54
CA PRO A 13 -0.47 10.92 17.54
C PRO A 13 -1.48 9.77 17.42
N PHE A 14 -2.68 10.02 16.89
CA PHE A 14 -3.74 9.03 16.75
C PHE A 14 -4.46 9.11 15.39
N PRO A 15 -4.86 7.96 14.79
CA PRO A 15 -4.60 6.58 15.24
C PRO A 15 -3.12 6.17 15.08
N LEU A 16 -2.61 5.26 15.93
CA LEU A 16 -1.20 4.85 15.91
C LEU A 16 -0.81 4.21 14.57
N GLN A 17 -1.57 3.20 14.15
CA GLN A 17 -1.44 2.62 12.82
C GLN A 17 -2.24 3.42 11.80
N PHE A 18 -1.73 3.50 10.58
CA PHE A 18 -2.45 4.13 9.49
C PHE A 18 -3.62 3.25 9.04
N ALA A 19 -4.75 3.89 8.73
CA ALA A 19 -5.87 3.23 8.09
C ALA A 19 -5.57 2.96 6.61
N VAL A 20 -6.24 1.95 6.05
CA VAL A 20 -6.25 1.71 4.61
C VAL A 20 -6.92 2.91 3.93
N PRO A 21 -6.22 3.62 3.01
CA PRO A 21 -6.84 4.72 2.29
C PRO A 21 -7.87 4.20 1.31
N HIS A 22 -8.71 5.07 0.76
CA HIS A 22 -9.60 4.70 -0.34
C HIS A 22 -8.80 4.10 -1.50
N GLN A 23 -9.33 3.01 -2.04
CA GLN A 23 -8.68 2.18 -3.05
C GLN A 23 -9.38 2.36 -4.38
N LEU A 24 -8.61 2.57 -5.44
CA LEU A 24 -9.12 2.60 -6.80
C LEU A 24 -9.64 1.21 -7.19
N SER A 25 -10.68 1.17 -8.02
CA SER A 25 -11.16 -0.09 -8.59
C SER A 25 -10.15 -0.61 -9.63
N PRO A 26 -10.10 -1.93 -9.87
CA PRO A 26 -9.17 -2.51 -10.85
C PRO A 26 -9.40 -1.93 -12.25
N PHE A 27 -10.67 -1.68 -12.62
CA PHE A 27 -11.03 -1.10 -13.91
C PHE A 27 -10.56 0.35 -14.06
N GLU A 28 -10.61 1.16 -13.01
CA GLU A 28 -10.08 2.53 -13.05
C GLU A 28 -8.56 2.54 -13.25
N ILE A 29 -7.85 1.61 -12.60
CA ILE A 29 -6.40 1.47 -12.76
C ILE A 29 -6.07 0.99 -14.18
N LEU A 30 -6.77 -0.02 -14.68
CA LEU A 30 -6.55 -0.55 -16.04
C LEU A 30 -6.84 0.50 -17.13
N ALA A 31 -7.87 1.31 -16.94
CA ALA A 31 -8.21 2.38 -17.87
C ALA A 31 -7.15 3.49 -17.92
N ARG A 32 -6.41 3.70 -16.83
CA ARG A 32 -5.39 4.74 -16.73
C ARG A 32 -4.28 4.35 -15.73
N PRO A 33 -3.33 3.47 -16.10
CA PRO A 33 -2.33 2.92 -15.17
C PRO A 33 -1.47 3.98 -14.46
N GLU A 34 -1.13 5.07 -15.15
CA GLU A 34 -0.38 6.20 -14.63
C GLU A 34 -1.04 6.88 -13.41
N ILE A 35 -2.34 6.65 -13.16
CA ILE A 35 -3.00 7.14 -11.95
C ILE A 35 -2.37 6.59 -10.68
N VAL A 36 -1.83 5.37 -10.69
CA VAL A 36 -1.20 4.76 -9.51
C VAL A 36 0.11 5.48 -9.19
N MET A 37 0.91 5.81 -10.20
CA MET A 37 2.13 6.60 -10.00
C MET A 37 1.79 8.01 -9.54
N GLU A 38 0.79 8.66 -10.17
CA GLU A 38 0.31 9.97 -9.73
C GLU A 38 -0.20 9.94 -8.29
N TYR A 39 -0.98 8.93 -7.91
CA TYR A 39 -1.53 8.78 -6.57
C TYR A 39 -0.42 8.58 -5.54
N ARG A 40 0.56 7.70 -5.82
CA ARG A 40 1.73 7.49 -4.96
C ARG A 40 2.58 8.76 -4.81
N CYS A 41 2.76 9.53 -5.88
CA CYS A 41 3.45 10.82 -5.85
C CYS A 41 2.65 11.93 -5.13
N LYS A 42 1.31 11.96 -5.30
CA LYS A 42 0.42 12.98 -4.73
C LYS A 42 0.17 12.77 -3.25
N VAL A 43 0.06 11.51 -2.82
CA VAL A 43 -0.23 11.18 -1.43
C VAL A 43 0.96 11.59 -0.58
N LEU A 44 2.16 11.05 -0.80
CA LEU A 44 3.25 11.31 0.15
C LEU A 44 4.69 11.10 -0.35
N ASP A 45 4.91 10.75 -1.63
CA ASP A 45 6.23 10.28 -2.11
C ASP A 45 6.63 8.98 -1.40
N TYR A 46 5.84 7.92 -1.64
CA TYR A 46 5.97 6.63 -0.96
C TYR A 46 7.36 5.99 -1.08
N ALA A 47 8.07 6.24 -2.18
CA ALA A 47 9.44 5.76 -2.38
C ALA A 47 10.38 6.28 -1.27
N LEU A 48 10.24 7.55 -0.88
CA LEU A 48 11.00 8.13 0.22
C LEU A 48 10.47 7.68 1.58
N LEU A 49 9.14 7.62 1.75
CA LEU A 49 8.53 7.27 3.03
C LEU A 49 8.85 5.85 3.50
N ARG A 50 9.03 4.89 2.59
CA ARG A 50 9.44 3.52 2.94
C ARG A 50 10.79 3.48 3.68
N GLY A 51 11.61 4.52 3.57
CA GLY A 51 12.85 4.70 4.34
C GLY A 51 12.69 5.47 5.66
N VAL A 52 11.53 6.07 5.91
CA VAL A 52 11.28 6.86 7.13
C VAL A 52 10.77 5.95 8.24
N TYR A 53 11.55 5.82 9.33
CA TYR A 53 11.21 4.94 10.45
C TYR A 53 9.80 5.17 11.00
N LEU A 54 9.41 6.43 11.24
CA LEU A 54 8.09 6.75 11.79
C LEU A 54 6.94 6.38 10.85
N PHE A 55 7.16 6.43 9.53
CA PHE A 55 6.17 5.93 8.57
C PHE A 55 6.09 4.41 8.66
N SER A 56 7.25 3.75 8.54
CA SER A 56 7.38 2.28 8.55
C SER A 56 6.77 1.66 9.80
N PHE A 57 7.06 2.22 10.98
CA PHE A 57 6.54 1.77 12.27
C PHE A 57 5.02 1.84 12.39
N ARG A 58 4.39 2.76 11.67
CA ARG A 58 2.94 3.02 11.74
C ARG A 58 2.18 2.42 10.56
N ASP A 59 2.89 1.90 9.58
CA ASP A 59 2.28 1.24 8.44
C ASP A 59 1.75 -0.14 8.85
N THR A 60 0.96 -0.75 7.97
CA THR A 60 0.36 -2.07 8.23
C THR A 60 0.54 -2.99 7.04
N PRO A 61 0.58 -4.31 7.27
CA PRO A 61 0.69 -5.28 6.18
C PRO A 61 -0.48 -5.15 5.20
N LEU A 62 -1.69 -4.90 5.70
CA LEU A 62 -2.86 -4.70 4.85
C LEU A 62 -2.71 -3.51 3.91
N ARG A 63 -2.17 -2.38 4.37
CA ARG A 63 -1.90 -1.22 3.49
C ARG A 63 -0.86 -1.54 2.42
N SER A 64 0.15 -2.33 2.76
CA SER A 64 1.18 -2.78 1.82
C SER A 64 0.60 -3.73 0.76
N LEU A 65 -0.30 -4.64 1.13
CA LEU A 65 -1.04 -5.49 0.19
C LEU A 65 -1.86 -4.68 -0.81
N TYR A 66 -2.58 -3.65 -0.35
CA TYR A 66 -3.32 -2.77 -1.24
C TYR A 66 -2.40 -1.98 -2.19
N ARG A 67 -1.24 -1.55 -1.69
CA ARG A 67 -0.21 -0.93 -2.54
C ARG A 67 0.32 -1.91 -3.59
N LEU A 68 0.56 -3.17 -3.24
CA LEU A 68 0.94 -4.23 -4.19
C LEU A 68 -0.14 -4.42 -5.24
N TYR A 69 -1.40 -4.54 -4.83
CA TYR A 69 -2.58 -4.61 -5.71
C TYR A 69 -2.58 -3.49 -6.75
N GLU A 70 -2.40 -2.24 -6.33
CA GLU A 70 -2.40 -1.09 -7.24
C GLU A 70 -1.27 -1.20 -8.27
N THR A 71 -0.06 -1.56 -7.84
CA THR A 71 1.09 -1.71 -8.75
C THR A 71 0.97 -2.90 -9.69
N THR A 72 0.33 -3.99 -9.24
CA THR A 72 0.03 -5.15 -10.07
C THR A 72 -0.99 -4.81 -11.15
N CYS A 73 -2.07 -4.10 -10.80
CA CYS A 73 -3.06 -3.66 -11.78
C CYS A 73 -2.49 -2.64 -12.78
N ALA A 74 -1.56 -1.79 -12.34
CA ALA A 74 -0.89 -0.82 -13.20
C ALA A 74 0.25 -1.42 -14.04
N ALA A 75 0.59 -2.71 -13.87
CA ALA A 75 1.75 -3.35 -14.47
C ALA A 75 3.09 -2.61 -14.18
N GLU A 76 3.18 -1.93 -13.04
CA GLU A 76 4.39 -1.21 -12.64
C GLU A 76 5.32 -2.14 -11.85
N HIS A 77 6.11 -2.93 -12.58
CA HIS A 77 6.97 -3.96 -12.01
C HIS A 77 8.03 -3.42 -11.05
N GLY A 78 8.53 -2.18 -11.27
CA GLY A 78 9.54 -1.58 -10.40
C GLY A 78 8.99 -1.31 -9.00
N GLU A 79 7.83 -0.65 -8.92
CA GLU A 79 7.18 -0.37 -7.65
C GLU A 79 6.61 -1.64 -6.98
N MET A 80 6.18 -2.62 -7.78
CA MET A 80 5.76 -3.93 -7.26
C MET A 80 6.91 -4.63 -6.52
N MET A 81 8.08 -4.75 -7.15
CA MET A 81 9.28 -5.35 -6.53
C MET A 81 9.68 -4.60 -5.26
N LEU A 82 9.66 -3.28 -5.32
CA LEU A 82 10.01 -2.38 -4.23
C LEU A 82 9.03 -2.47 -3.04
N GLU A 83 7.74 -2.66 -3.30
CA GLU A 83 6.72 -2.87 -2.27
C GLU A 83 6.80 -4.28 -1.67
N ALA A 84 7.03 -5.32 -2.48
CA ALA A 84 7.24 -6.69 -1.99
C ALA A 84 8.47 -6.78 -1.08
N ALA A 85 9.59 -6.16 -1.48
CA ALA A 85 10.79 -6.09 -0.65
C ALA A 85 10.57 -5.30 0.64
N TYR A 86 9.68 -4.29 0.62
CA TYR A 86 9.30 -3.55 1.81
C TYR A 86 8.44 -4.39 2.75
N PHE A 87 7.46 -5.14 2.23
CA PHE A 87 6.65 -6.07 3.00
C PHE A 87 7.52 -7.09 3.74
N TRP A 88 8.43 -7.77 3.03
CA TRP A 88 9.32 -8.78 3.62
C TRP A 88 10.35 -8.23 4.61
N ARG A 89 10.64 -6.93 4.58
CA ARG A 89 11.52 -6.30 5.57
C ARG A 89 10.87 -6.27 6.97
N HIS A 90 9.55 -6.22 7.04
CA HIS A 90 8.79 -6.25 8.29
C HIS A 90 8.61 -7.70 8.74
N GLN A 91 9.56 -8.19 9.53
CA GLN A 91 9.56 -9.55 10.06
C GLN A 91 8.40 -9.81 11.03
N ASP A 92 7.78 -8.76 11.57
CA ASP A 92 6.60 -8.79 12.41
C ASP A 92 5.29 -8.93 11.62
N TRP A 93 5.31 -8.77 10.29
CA TRP A 93 4.12 -8.89 9.44
C TRP A 93 3.89 -10.35 9.05
N ARG A 94 3.34 -11.12 9.98
CA ARG A 94 2.95 -12.51 9.73
C ARG A 94 1.65 -12.52 8.93
N ILE A 95 1.63 -13.27 7.83
CA ILE A 95 0.48 -13.34 6.92
C ILE A 95 -0.78 -13.81 7.64
N GLU A 96 -0.64 -14.78 8.56
CA GLU A 96 -1.74 -15.30 9.39
C GLU A 96 -2.39 -14.27 10.33
N ASP A 97 -1.66 -13.18 10.64
CA ASP A 97 -2.13 -12.10 11.52
C ASP A 97 -2.80 -10.96 10.73
N ILE A 98 -2.83 -11.03 9.40
CA ILE A 98 -3.48 -10.02 8.56
C ILE A 98 -5.00 -10.25 8.60
N PRO A 99 -5.80 -9.26 9.03
CA PRO A 99 -7.25 -9.41 9.06
C PRO A 99 -7.82 -9.49 7.64
N ASP A 100 -8.87 -10.29 7.46
CA ASP A 100 -9.65 -10.30 6.22
C ASP A 100 -10.23 -8.89 5.98
N PRO A 101 -9.90 -8.23 4.86
CA PRO A 101 -10.38 -6.88 4.57
C PRO A 101 -11.88 -6.79 4.29
N HIS A 102 -12.56 -7.91 3.98
CA HIS A 102 -13.97 -7.92 3.54
C HIS A 102 -14.26 -6.87 2.47
N ASP A 103 -13.39 -6.82 1.45
CA ASP A 103 -13.46 -5.79 0.42
C ASP A 103 -14.76 -5.88 -0.39
N SER A 104 -15.44 -4.75 -0.54
CA SER A 104 -16.72 -4.66 -1.25
C SER A 104 -16.60 -4.85 -2.76
N ASP A 105 -15.42 -4.62 -3.34
CA ASP A 105 -15.14 -4.88 -4.75
C ASP A 105 -14.64 -6.34 -4.90
N PRO A 106 -15.45 -7.25 -5.47
CA PRO A 106 -15.11 -8.66 -5.54
C PRO A 106 -13.87 -8.94 -6.40
N LEU A 107 -13.59 -8.12 -7.42
CA LEU A 107 -12.42 -8.31 -8.27
C LEU A 107 -11.16 -7.88 -7.53
N ARG A 108 -11.19 -6.73 -6.85
CA ARG A 108 -10.08 -6.30 -5.99
C ARG A 108 -9.84 -7.30 -4.87
N TYR A 109 -10.90 -7.81 -4.27
CA TYR A 109 -10.82 -8.83 -3.22
C TYR A 109 -10.12 -10.09 -3.71
N ALA A 110 -10.50 -10.60 -4.88
CA ALA A 110 -9.87 -11.77 -5.49
C ALA A 110 -8.37 -11.54 -5.78
N ILE A 111 -8.00 -10.37 -6.31
CA ILE A 111 -6.60 -10.03 -6.58
C ILE A 111 -5.79 -9.99 -5.29
N ILE A 112 -6.32 -9.39 -4.22
CA ILE A 112 -5.64 -9.35 -2.92
C ILE A 112 -5.47 -10.76 -2.35
N ALA A 113 -6.49 -11.61 -2.43
CA ALA A 113 -6.40 -13.00 -2.00
C ALA A 113 -5.31 -13.75 -2.76
N SER A 114 -5.24 -13.60 -4.10
CA SER A 114 -4.18 -14.19 -4.91
C SER A 114 -2.79 -13.64 -4.56
N LEU A 115 -2.65 -12.34 -4.29
CA LEU A 115 -1.38 -11.76 -3.86
C LEU A 115 -0.93 -12.30 -2.50
N VAL A 116 -1.86 -12.53 -1.58
CA VAL A 116 -1.54 -13.13 -0.27
C VAL A 116 -1.07 -14.58 -0.43
N GLU A 117 -1.70 -15.36 -1.33
CA GLU A 117 -1.28 -16.73 -1.64
C GLU A 117 0.15 -16.77 -2.23
N GLU A 118 0.50 -15.84 -3.11
CA GLU A 118 1.84 -15.72 -3.71
C GLU A 118 2.92 -15.25 -2.72
N LEU A 119 2.53 -14.74 -1.55
CA LEU A 119 3.46 -14.33 -0.48
C LEU A 119 3.78 -15.48 0.50
N VAL A 120 3.25 -16.69 0.31
CA VAL A 120 3.48 -17.85 1.21
C VAL A 120 4.73 -18.65 0.81
#